data_AF-A0A8T5AA33-F1
#
_entry.id   AF-A0A8T5AA33-F1
#
_cell.length_a   1.000
_cell.length_b   1.000
_cell.length_c   1.000
_cell.angle_alpha   90.00
_cell.angle_beta   90.00
_cell.angle_gamma   90.00
#
_symmetry.space_group_name_H-M   'P 1'
#
loop_
_entity.id
_entity.type
_entity.pdbx_description
1 polymer ?
#
loop_
_entity_poly.entity_id
_entity_poly.type
_entity_poly.pdbx_seq_one_letter_code
_entity_poly.pdbx_strand_id
1 'polypeptide(L)'
;MSRVVFMLLLNDVLSRSGLRIKLSDLEKNQLYGEVLNHFGLIGGLNVCEALEKAWQDPYMKSKIEDFILAWLRKRVKKVRGEYRTGII
;
A
#
# COMPACT_ATOMS: atom_id res chain seq x y z
N MET A 1 -7.62 -2.54 15.05
CA MET A 1 -8.34 -1.50 14.28
C MET A 1 -7.53 -0.91 13.12
N SER A 2 -6.20 -0.78 13.20
CA SER A 2 -5.33 -0.27 12.11
C SER A 2 -5.46 -0.95 10.74
N ARG A 3 -5.59 -2.28 10.73
CA ARG A 3 -5.67 -3.04 9.48
C ARG A 3 -6.94 -2.72 8.69
N VAL A 4 -8.02 -2.35 9.37
CA VAL A 4 -9.29 -1.94 8.73
C VAL A 4 -9.13 -0.58 8.06
N VAL A 5 -8.53 0.39 8.75
CA VAL A 5 -8.24 1.72 8.18
C VAL A 5 -7.40 1.55 6.92
N PHE A 6 -6.27 0.84 7.01
CA PHE A 6 -5.41 0.58 5.87
C PHE A 6 -6.13 -0.13 4.70
N MET A 7 -7.00 -1.11 4.97
CA MET A 7 -7.80 -1.77 3.93
C MET A 7 -8.77 -0.80 3.24
N LEU A 8 -9.38 0.13 3.97
CA LEU A 8 -10.23 1.16 3.37
C LEU A 8 -9.42 2.09 2.47
N LEU A 9 -8.21 2.49 2.88
CA LEU A 9 -7.32 3.33 2.07
C LEU A 9 -6.92 2.63 0.79
N LEU A 10 -6.51 1.36 0.92
CA LEU A 10 -6.10 0.55 -0.20
C LEU A 10 -7.24 0.39 -1.21
N ASN A 11 -8.47 0.17 -0.74
CA ASN A 11 -9.64 0.09 -1.60
C ASN A 11 -9.98 1.43 -2.28
N ASP A 12 -9.83 2.56 -1.58
CA ASP A 12 -10.01 3.90 -2.17
C ASP A 12 -8.98 4.13 -3.29
N VAL A 13 -7.70 3.91 -3.01
CA VAL A 13 -6.61 4.04 -4.00
C VAL A 13 -6.80 3.10 -5.19
N LEU A 14 -7.18 1.84 -4.96
CA LEU A 14 -7.47 0.90 -6.05
C LEU A 14 -8.66 1.35 -6.91
N SER A 15 -9.72 1.87 -6.28
CA SER A 15 -10.90 2.38 -6.99
C SER A 15 -10.58 3.62 -7.82
N ARG A 16 -9.78 4.56 -7.29
CA ARG A 16 -9.36 5.79 -8.01
C ARG A 16 -8.36 5.52 -9.12
N SER A 17 -7.46 4.56 -8.92
CA SER A 17 -6.37 4.29 -9.87
C SER A 17 -6.81 3.53 -11.12
N GLY A 18 -8.02 2.95 -11.12
CA GLY A 18 -8.51 2.09 -12.20
C GLY A 18 -7.70 0.78 -12.34
N LEU A 19 -6.82 0.48 -11.39
CA LEU A 19 -5.99 -0.72 -11.42
C LEU A 19 -6.83 -1.94 -11.02
N ARG A 20 -7.11 -2.84 -11.97
CA ARG A 20 -7.71 -4.15 -11.69
C ARG A 20 -6.66 -5.11 -11.14
N ILE A 21 -6.24 -4.88 -9.89
CA ILE A 21 -5.29 -5.74 -9.16
C ILE A 21 -6.01 -6.31 -7.95
N LYS A 22 -5.96 -7.64 -7.81
CA LYS A 22 -6.43 -8.32 -6.61
C LYS A 22 -5.21 -8.70 -5.77
N LEU A 23 -5.04 -8.02 -4.65
CA LEU A 23 -3.97 -8.31 -3.70
C LEU A 23 -4.38 -9.47 -2.79
N SER A 24 -3.51 -10.46 -2.65
CA SER A 24 -3.64 -11.54 -1.67
C SER A 24 -3.42 -11.00 -0.25
N ASP A 25 -3.89 -11.71 0.78
CA ASP A 25 -3.68 -11.31 2.18
C ASP A 25 -2.20 -11.12 2.54
N LEU A 26 -1.32 -11.97 1.98
CA LEU A 26 0.13 -11.83 2.15
C LEU A 26 0.65 -10.50 1.61
N GLU A 27 0.19 -10.10 0.42
CA GLU A 27 0.62 -8.86 -0.23
C GLU A 27 0.08 -7.63 0.48
N LYS A 28 -1.16 -7.70 0.96
CA LYS A 28 -1.74 -6.64 1.79
C LYS A 28 -0.91 -6.45 3.06
N ASN A 29 -0.45 -7.54 3.66
CA ASN A 29 0.42 -7.48 4.85
C ASN A 29 1.82 -6.95 4.51
N GLN A 30 2.39 -7.33 3.36
CA GLN A 30 3.65 -6.77 2.88
C GLN A 30 3.55 -5.27 2.62
N LEU A 31 2.54 -4.83 1.85
CA LEU A 31 2.33 -3.43 1.56
C LEU A 31 2.10 -2.62 2.84
N TYR A 32 1.32 -3.15 3.79
CA TYR A 32 1.15 -2.54 5.10
C TYR A 32 2.50 -2.37 5.82
N GLY A 33 3.30 -3.44 5.90
CA GLY A 33 4.62 -3.38 6.53
C GLY A 33 5.58 -2.41 5.82
N GLU A 34 5.58 -2.37 4.49
CA GLU A 34 6.39 -1.44 3.71
C GLU A 34 5.97 0.02 3.90
N VAL A 35 4.67 0.32 3.95
CA VAL A 35 4.16 1.65 4.28
C VAL A 35 4.64 2.05 5.67
N LEU A 36 4.48 1.19 6.67
CA LEU A 36 4.94 1.49 8.02
C LEU A 36 6.45 1.72 8.09
N ASN A 37 7.23 0.91 7.37
CA ASN A 37 8.68 1.05 7.33
C ASN A 37 9.10 2.35 6.65
N HIS A 38 8.50 2.66 5.50
CA HIS A 38 8.82 3.81 4.68
C HIS A 38 8.55 5.14 5.40
N PHE A 39 7.45 5.21 6.15
CA PHE A 39 7.08 6.39 6.93
C PHE A 39 7.66 6.41 8.35
N GLY A 40 8.55 5.47 8.69
CA GLY A 40 9.17 5.41 10.02
C GLY A 40 8.18 5.13 11.16
N LEU A 41 7.04 4.51 10.84
CA LEU A 41 5.99 4.17 11.80
C LEU A 41 6.27 2.82 12.49
N ILE A 42 7.30 2.08 12.08
CA ILE A 42 7.74 0.84 12.73
C ILE A 42 8.33 1.13 14.11
N GLY A 43 7.85 0.41 15.13
CA GLY A 43 8.42 0.43 16.49
C GLY A 43 7.78 1.44 17.45
N GLY A 44 6.87 2.29 17.00
CA GLY A 44 6.08 3.15 17.88
C GLY A 44 5.01 2.35 18.62
N LEU A 45 4.80 2.62 19.91
CA LEU A 45 3.72 1.99 20.70
C LEU A 45 2.33 2.16 20.06
N ASN A 46 2.13 3.23 19.27
CA ASN A 46 0.87 3.58 18.63
C ASN A 46 0.97 3.69 17.09
N VAL A 47 1.63 2.75 16.42
CA VAL A 47 1.72 2.68 14.95
C VAL A 47 0.38 2.94 14.25
N CYS A 48 -0.69 2.37 14.81
CA CYS A 48 -2.06 2.51 14.33
C CYS A 48 -2.55 3.96 14.31
N GLU A 49 -2.32 4.67 15.42
CA GLU A 49 -2.78 6.03 15.65
C GLU A 49 -1.94 7.03 14.85
N ALA A 50 -0.64 6.75 14.70
CA ALA A 50 0.25 7.55 13.88
C ALA A 50 -0.10 7.45 12.38
N LEU A 51 -0.44 6.24 11.90
CA LEU A 51 -0.93 6.06 10.53
C LEU A 51 -2.29 6.75 10.31
N GLU A 52 -3.20 6.64 11.28
CA GLU A 52 -4.51 7.31 11.21
C GLU A 52 -4.37 8.84 11.19
N LYS A 53 -3.54 9.41 12.06
CA LYS A 53 -3.23 10.85 12.06
C LYS A 53 -2.56 11.30 10.76
N ALA A 54 -1.60 10.52 10.27
CA ALA A 54 -0.98 10.78 8.97
C ALA A 54 -1.98 10.69 7.81
N TRP A 55 -3.03 9.88 7.93
CA TRP A 55 -4.07 9.81 6.91
C TRP A 55 -5.08 10.98 6.97
N GLN A 56 -5.33 11.53 8.15
CA GLN A 56 -6.17 12.71 8.32
C GLN A 56 -5.50 13.98 7.78
N ASP A 57 -4.17 14.02 7.77
CA ASP A 57 -3.41 15.12 7.17
C ASP A 57 -3.40 15.03 5.63
N PRO A 58 -3.86 16.06 4.88
CA PRO A 58 -3.97 16.00 3.42
C PRO A 58 -2.64 15.78 2.70
N TYR A 59 -1.54 16.31 3.25
CA TYR A 59 -0.22 16.22 2.64
C TYR A 59 0.37 14.81 2.82
N MET A 60 0.29 14.27 4.03
CA MET A 60 0.69 12.91 4.35
C MET A 60 -0.19 11.88 3.65
N LYS A 61 -1.50 12.13 3.56
CA LYS A 61 -2.42 11.34 2.76
C LYS A 61 -1.95 11.22 1.32
N SER A 62 -1.66 12.34 0.64
CA SER A 62 -1.16 12.32 -0.74
C SER A 62 0.12 11.50 -0.88
N LYS A 63 1.06 11.62 0.07
CA LYS A 63 2.30 10.83 0.06
C LYS A 63 2.05 9.33 0.21
N ILE A 64 1.15 8.94 1.11
CA ILE A 64 0.80 7.54 1.32
C ILE A 64 0.11 6.99 0.07
N GLU A 65 -0.80 7.75 -0.55
CA GLU A 65 -1.45 7.39 -1.81
C GLU A 65 -0.43 7.19 -2.94
N ASP A 66 0.50 8.13 -3.13
CA ASP A 66 1.58 8.03 -4.12
C ASP A 66 2.48 6.82 -3.90
N PHE A 67 2.83 6.53 -2.64
CA PHE A 67 3.62 5.35 -2.29
C PHE A 67 2.88 4.06 -2.64
N ILE A 68 1.60 3.94 -2.25
CA ILE A 68 0.77 2.77 -2.57
C ILE A 68 0.63 2.60 -4.08
N LEU A 69 0.40 3.70 -4.83
CA LEU A 69 0.33 3.68 -6.29
C LEU A 69 1.63 3.20 -6.93
N ALA A 70 2.78 3.71 -6.47
CA ALA A 70 4.09 3.31 -6.97
C ALA A 70 4.34 1.83 -6.70
N TRP A 71 3.99 1.34 -5.50
CA TRP A 71 4.10 -0.06 -5.14
C TRP A 71 3.21 -0.96 -6.01
N LEU A 72 1.94 -0.59 -6.19
CA LEU A 72 0.99 -1.31 -7.05
C LEU A 72 1.48 -1.37 -8.50
N ARG A 73 1.98 -0.25 -9.05
CA ARG A 73 2.55 -0.20 -10.41
C ARG A 73 3.79 -1.10 -10.52
N LYS A 74 4.66 -1.11 -9.52
CA LYS A 74 5.82 -2.03 -9.46
C LYS A 74 5.35 -3.48 -9.44
N ARG A 75 4.29 -3.80 -8.70
CA ARG A 75 3.66 -5.12 -8.68
C ARG A 75 3.10 -5.52 -10.06
N VAL A 76 2.34 -4.65 -10.73
CA VAL A 76 1.82 -4.93 -12.08
C VAL A 76 2.93 -5.18 -13.08
N LYS A 77 4.00 -4.37 -13.02
CA LYS A 77 5.18 -4.56 -13.86
C LYS A 77 5.87 -5.88 -13.55
N LYS A 78 5.98 -6.26 -12.27
CA LYS A 78 6.54 -7.55 -11.87
C LYS A 78 5.69 -8.71 -12.39
N VAL A 79 4.37 -8.66 -12.23
CA VAL A 79 3.46 -9.69 -12.76
C VAL A 79 3.56 -9.76 -14.29
N ARG A 80 3.44 -8.64 -15.03
CA ARG A 80 3.58 -8.63 -16.50
C ARG A 80 4.98 -9.01 -16.99
N GLY A 81 6.02 -8.72 -16.21
CA GLY A 81 7.41 -9.06 -16.51
C GLY A 81 7.75 -10.52 -16.21
N GLU A 82 7.21 -11.09 -15.12
CA GLU A 82 7.33 -12.51 -14.77
C GLU A 82 6.64 -13.39 -15.82
N TYR A 83 5.52 -12.93 -16.42
CA TYR A 83 4.94 -13.59 -17.60
C TYR A 83 5.84 -13.53 -18.85
N ARG A 84 6.85 -12.65 -18.90
CA ARG A 84 7.83 -12.59 -20.02
C ARG A 84 9.11 -13.38 -19.76
N THR A 85 9.50 -13.62 -18.50
CA THR A 85 10.67 -14.42 -18.13
C THR A 85 10.38 -15.88 -17.78
N GLY A 86 9.15 -16.35 -18.07
CA GLY A 86 8.73 -17.74 -17.90
C GLY A 86 8.67 -18.56 -19.19
N ILE A 87 9.37 -18.13 -20.25
CA ILE A 87 9.55 -18.92 -21.48
C ILE A 87 10.99 -18.70 -21.98
N ILE A 88 11.95 -19.46 -21.46
CA ILE A 88 13.10 -19.99 -22.22
C ILE A 88 13.46 -21.34 -21.59
#